data_AF-A0A392PBP8-F1
#
_entry.id   AF-A0A392PBP8-F1
#
_cell.length_a   1.000
_cell.length_b   1.000
_cell.length_c   1.000
_cell.angle_alpha   90.00
_cell.angle_beta   90.00
_cell.angle_gamma   90.00
#
_symmetry.space_group_name_H-M   'P 1'
#
loop_
_entity.id
_entity.type
_entity.pdbx_description
1 polymer ?
#
loop_
_entity_poly.entity_id
_entity_poly.type
_entity_poly.pdbx_seq_one_letter_code
_entity_poly.pdbx_strand_id
1 'polypeptide(L)'
;IPTNPAGLIEYRAHPFWNQHYCPSHEHDNTPRCCSCERMEPQGTGYIALKDGRKLCLECLDSSIMDTNECQPLHADILKFYESINMRLDQQVPLLLVERQALNEAREGEKNL
;
A
#
# COMPACT_ATOMS: atom_id res chain seq x y z
N ILE A 1 -19.27 17.05 6.53
CA ILE A 1 -18.39 18.12 5.98
C ILE A 1 -19.04 19.44 6.34
N PRO A 2 -18.36 20.34 7.08
CA PRO A 2 -18.94 21.61 7.51
C PRO A 2 -19.10 22.59 6.34
N THR A 3 -19.95 23.61 6.51
CA THR A 3 -20.05 24.74 5.58
C THR A 3 -18.88 25.71 5.74
N ASN A 4 -18.45 26.33 4.64
CA ASN A 4 -17.46 27.40 4.63
C ASN A 4 -18.05 28.71 5.23
N PRO A 5 -17.26 29.78 5.42
CA PRO A 5 -17.74 31.07 5.93
C PRO A 5 -18.85 31.73 5.09
N ALA A 6 -19.01 31.34 3.82
CA ALA A 6 -20.08 31.82 2.94
C ALA A 6 -21.35 30.94 3.01
N GLY A 7 -21.39 29.93 3.88
CA GLY A 7 -22.53 29.01 4.03
C GLY A 7 -22.61 27.91 2.97
N LEU A 8 -21.58 27.73 2.14
CA LEU A 8 -21.54 26.70 1.09
C LEU A 8 -20.78 25.46 1.55
N ILE A 9 -21.16 24.28 1.06
CA ILE A 9 -20.42 23.04 1.28
C ILE A 9 -19.36 22.91 0.19
N GLU A 10 -18.09 22.92 0.59
CA GLU A 10 -16.97 22.57 -0.27
C GLU A 10 -16.41 21.21 0.14
N TYR A 11 -16.12 20.36 -0.85
CA TYR A 11 -15.53 19.05 -0.61
C TYR A 11 -14.52 18.70 -1.68
N ARG A 12 -13.62 17.79 -1.34
CA ARG A 12 -12.77 17.04 -2.26
C ARG A 12 -13.26 15.62 -2.35
N ALA A 13 -12.94 14.94 -3.45
CA ALA A 13 -13.24 13.54 -3.64
C ALA A 13 -11.96 12.78 -3.94
N HIS A 14 -11.81 11.60 -3.34
CA HIS A 14 -10.77 10.67 -3.76
C HIS A 14 -11.04 10.22 -5.21
N PRO A 15 -10.05 10.28 -6.14
CA PRO A 15 -10.27 10.02 -7.57
C PRO A 15 -10.94 8.68 -7.90
N PHE A 16 -10.57 7.62 -7.18
CA PHE A 16 -11.09 6.27 -7.42
C PHE A 16 -12.23 5.86 -6.49
N TRP A 17 -12.11 6.10 -5.18
CA TRP A 17 -13.05 5.58 -4.18
C TRP A 17 -14.29 6.43 -3.95
N ASN A 18 -14.40 7.59 -4.62
CA ASN A 18 -15.48 8.56 -4.41
C ASN A 18 -15.67 8.94 -2.92
N GLN A 19 -14.60 8.89 -2.13
CA GLN A 19 -14.60 9.30 -0.73
C GLN A 19 -14.60 10.82 -0.67
N HIS A 20 -15.72 11.40 -0.22
CA HIS A 20 -15.84 12.85 -0.02
C HIS A 20 -15.26 13.28 1.32
N TYR A 21 -14.46 14.35 1.32
CA TYR A 21 -13.84 14.87 2.53
C TYR A 21 -13.70 16.40 2.51
N CYS A 22 -13.57 16.99 3.69
CA CYS A 22 -13.35 18.42 3.87
C CYS A 22 -11.93 18.81 3.37
N PRO A 23 -11.75 19.90 2.59
CA PRO A 23 -10.42 20.34 2.14
C PRO A 23 -9.41 20.57 3.27
N SER A 24 -9.86 20.84 4.50
CA SER A 24 -8.97 20.97 5.68
C SER A 24 -8.14 19.71 5.93
N HIS A 25 -8.67 18.53 5.59
CA HIS A 25 -7.98 17.26 5.78
C HIS A 25 -6.78 17.05 4.84
N GLU A 26 -6.57 17.95 3.88
CA GLU A 26 -5.31 17.99 3.11
C GLU A 26 -4.14 18.55 3.94
N HIS A 27 -4.41 19.24 5.04
CA HIS A 27 -3.41 20.01 5.80
C HIS A 27 -3.36 19.68 7.30
N ASP A 28 -4.32 18.93 7.84
CA ASP A 28 -4.45 18.69 9.29
C ASP A 28 -3.80 17.39 9.80
N ASN A 29 -3.00 16.73 8.95
CA ASN A 29 -2.37 15.43 9.21
C ASN A 29 -3.35 14.26 9.40
N THR A 30 -4.60 14.37 8.91
CA THR A 30 -5.50 13.23 8.82
C THR A 30 -4.81 12.06 8.10
N PRO A 31 -4.62 10.90 8.76
CA PRO A 31 -3.87 9.81 8.17
C PRO A 31 -4.55 9.26 6.93
N ARG A 32 -3.74 8.72 6.01
CA ARG A 32 -4.19 8.04 4.81
C ARG A 32 -3.70 6.60 4.81
N CYS A 33 -4.48 5.71 4.23
CA CYS A 33 -4.04 4.34 3.98
C CYS A 33 -2.90 4.36 2.95
N CYS A 34 -1.77 3.74 3.24
CA CYS A 34 -0.61 3.74 2.35
C CYS A 34 -0.80 2.87 1.09
N SER A 35 -1.90 2.11 0.99
CA SER A 35 -2.23 1.27 -0.17
C SER A 35 -3.30 1.91 -1.05
N CYS A 36 -4.42 2.37 -0.45
CA CYS A 36 -5.57 2.89 -1.20
C CYS A 36 -5.77 4.41 -1.08
N GLU A 37 -4.92 5.10 -0.32
CA GLU A 37 -4.91 6.57 -0.12
C GLU A 37 -6.18 7.19 0.49
N ARG A 38 -7.19 6.38 0.83
CA ARG A 38 -8.37 6.82 1.59
C ARG A 38 -7.94 7.42 2.93
N MET A 39 -8.58 8.54 3.28
CA MET A 39 -8.42 9.17 4.58
C MET A 39 -9.05 8.30 5.67
N GLU A 40 -8.41 8.24 6.84
CA GLU A 40 -8.92 7.60 8.05
C GLU A 40 -10.19 8.31 8.54
N PRO A 41 -11.38 7.68 8.46
CA PRO A 41 -12.61 8.28 8.96
C PRO A 41 -12.58 8.39 10.49
N GLN A 42 -13.23 9.41 11.03
CA GLN A 42 -13.37 9.56 12.48
C GLN A 42 -14.04 8.31 13.09
N GLY A 43 -13.43 7.76 14.14
CA GLY A 43 -13.94 6.56 14.84
C GLY A 43 -13.63 5.23 14.14
N THR A 44 -13.01 5.24 12.96
CA THR A 44 -12.43 4.05 12.34
C THR A 44 -10.94 4.00 12.66
N GLY A 45 -10.45 2.89 13.21
CA GLY A 45 -9.02 2.72 13.48
C GLY A 45 -8.30 2.11 12.28
N TYR A 46 -7.34 2.83 11.71
CA TYR A 46 -6.35 2.25 10.81
C TYR A 46 -5.22 1.61 11.62
N ILE A 47 -4.62 0.54 11.09
CA ILE A 47 -3.50 -0.15 11.72
C ILE A 47 -2.20 0.55 11.36
N ALA A 48 -1.42 0.93 12.36
CA ALA A 48 -0.08 1.46 12.17
C ALA A 48 0.93 0.33 11.94
N LEU A 49 1.77 0.48 10.92
CA LEU A 49 2.88 -0.40 10.62
C LEU A 49 4.13 0.06 11.37
N LYS A 50 5.16 -0.80 11.42
CA LYS A 50 6.41 -0.53 12.15
C LYS A 50 7.15 0.72 11.63
N ASP A 51 6.97 1.04 10.36
CA ASP A 51 7.58 2.21 9.70
C ASP A 51 6.72 3.49 9.78
N GLY A 52 5.65 3.48 10.58
CA GLY A 52 4.76 4.62 10.80
C GLY A 52 3.69 4.82 9.73
N ARG A 53 3.69 4.02 8.64
CA ARG A 53 2.58 4.02 7.68
C ARG A 53 1.31 3.47 8.34
N LYS A 54 0.16 3.80 7.77
CA LYS A 54 -1.13 3.26 8.21
C LYS A 54 -1.82 2.48 7.09
N LEU A 55 -2.51 1.39 7.43
CA LEU A 55 -3.38 0.63 6.55
C LEU A 55 -4.82 0.66 7.05
N CYS A 56 -5.77 0.85 6.13
CA CYS A 56 -7.17 0.59 6.43
C CYS A 56 -7.42 -0.93 6.54
N LEU A 57 -8.51 -1.32 7.21
CA LEU A 57 -8.82 -2.74 7.44
C LEU A 57 -9.05 -3.52 6.14
N GLU A 58 -9.64 -2.90 5.11
CA GLU A 58 -9.82 -3.55 3.81
C GLU A 58 -8.48 -3.85 3.12
N CYS A 59 -7.51 -2.92 3.16
CA CYS A 59 -6.20 -3.17 2.57
C CYS A 59 -5.33 -4.10 3.42
N LEU A 60 -5.56 -4.13 4.73
CA LEU A 60 -4.90 -5.05 5.64
C LEU A 60 -5.27 -6.51 5.30
N ASP A 61 -6.55 -6.76 5.00
CA ASP A 61 -7.06 -8.10 4.65
C ASP A 61 -6.36 -8.71 3.42
N SER A 62 -5.94 -7.87 2.48
CA SER A 62 -5.19 -8.28 1.29
C SER A 62 -3.68 -8.01 1.37
N SER A 63 -3.16 -7.58 2.52
CA SER A 63 -1.74 -7.25 2.65
C SER A 63 -0.88 -8.51 2.79
N ILE A 64 0.29 -8.51 2.14
CA ILE A 64 1.32 -9.53 2.32
C ILE A 64 2.33 -8.98 3.32
N MET A 65 2.38 -9.58 4.49
CA MET A 65 3.19 -9.12 5.63
C MET A 65 4.33 -10.09 5.95
N ASP A 66 4.32 -11.28 5.37
CA ASP A 66 5.38 -12.28 5.49
C ASP A 66 5.72 -12.92 4.13
N THR A 67 6.96 -13.42 4.00
CA THR A 67 7.41 -14.09 2.76
C THR A 67 6.64 -15.38 2.48
N ASN A 68 6.15 -16.08 3.52
CA ASN A 68 5.37 -17.30 3.35
C ASN A 68 3.99 -17.04 2.74
N GLU A 69 3.38 -15.89 3.02
CA GLU A 69 2.08 -15.50 2.46
C GLU A 69 2.14 -15.30 0.94
N CYS A 70 3.32 -15.02 0.40
CA CYS A 70 3.53 -14.84 -1.04
C CYS A 70 3.79 -16.16 -1.79
N GLN A 71 3.97 -17.28 -1.10
CA GLN A 71 4.28 -18.58 -1.72
C GLN A 71 3.22 -19.06 -2.73
N PRO A 72 1.91 -18.89 -2.50
CA PRO A 72 0.89 -19.24 -3.50
C PRO A 72 1.08 -18.47 -4.81
N LEU A 73 1.30 -17.15 -4.73
CA LEU A 73 1.54 -16.31 -5.90
C LEU A 73 2.82 -16.73 -6.64
N HIS A 74 3.89 -17.01 -5.90
CA HIS A 74 5.14 -17.47 -6.48
C HIS A 74 4.97 -18.80 -7.24
N ALA A 75 4.24 -19.77 -6.68
CA ALA A 75 3.94 -21.02 -7.34
C ALA A 75 3.13 -20.82 -8.63
N ASP A 76 2.17 -19.89 -8.63
CA ASP A 76 1.37 -19.59 -9.82
C ASP A 76 2.17 -18.87 -10.91
N ILE A 77 3.12 -18.01 -10.53
CA ILE A 77 4.09 -17.42 -11.46
C ILE A 77 4.93 -18.54 -12.12
N LEU A 78 5.48 -19.48 -11.34
CA LEU A 78 6.27 -20.58 -11.89
C LEU A 78 5.47 -21.45 -12.88
N LYS A 79 4.21 -21.78 -12.54
CA LYS A 79 3.30 -22.52 -13.44
C LYS A 79 3.01 -21.73 -14.72
N PHE A 80 2.83 -20.42 -14.62
CA PHE A 80 2.62 -19.56 -15.79
C PHE A 80 3.82 -19.61 -16.73
N TYR A 81 5.04 -19.47 -16.21
CA TYR A 81 6.26 -19.59 -17.01
C TYR A 81 6.43 -20.98 -17.64
N GLU A 82 6.09 -22.04 -16.92
CA GLU A 82 6.08 -23.40 -17.47
C GLU A 82 5.07 -23.55 -18.63
N SER A 83 3.88 -22.93 -18.51
CA SER A 83 2.84 -22.98 -19.55
C SER A 83 3.23 -22.36 -20.89
N ILE A 84 4.22 -21.45 -20.89
CA ILE A 84 4.78 -20.81 -22.08
C ILE A 84 6.13 -21.40 -22.50
N ASN A 85 6.45 -22.63 -22.04
CA ASN A 85 7.72 -23.32 -22.29
C ASN A 85 8.96 -22.57 -21.76
N MET A 86 8.80 -21.77 -20.71
CA MET A 86 9.88 -21.04 -20.04
C MET A 86 10.08 -21.54 -18.61
N ARG A 87 10.04 -22.86 -18.41
CA ARG A 87 10.17 -23.46 -17.08
C ARG A 87 11.44 -23.00 -16.37
N LEU A 88 11.29 -22.54 -15.13
CA LEU A 88 12.39 -22.12 -14.26
C LEU A 88 12.74 -23.27 -13.32
N ASP A 89 13.85 -23.97 -13.59
CA ASP A 89 14.34 -25.07 -12.74
C ASP A 89 15.20 -24.57 -11.55
N GLN A 90 15.60 -23.31 -11.57
CA GLN A 90 16.32 -22.68 -10.48
C GLN A 90 15.37 -22.30 -9.34
N GLN A 91 15.77 -22.56 -8.11
CA GLN A 91 15.12 -21.99 -6.94
C GLN A 91 15.42 -20.49 -6.87
N VAL A 92 14.47 -19.65 -7.27
CA VAL A 92 14.57 -18.20 -7.14
C VAL A 92 14.18 -17.82 -5.70
N PRO A 93 15.10 -17.22 -4.91
CA PRO A 93 14.76 -16.80 -3.56
C PRO A 93 13.79 -15.62 -3.62
N LEU A 94 12.66 -15.76 -2.93
CA LEU A 94 11.71 -14.66 -2.72
C LEU A 94 11.99 -14.03 -1.36
N LEU A 95 12.16 -12.71 -1.33
CA LEU A 95 12.42 -11.95 -0.11
C LEU A 95 11.45 -10.79 -0.03
N LEU A 96 10.66 -10.72 1.05
CA LEU A 96 9.90 -9.53 1.40
C LEU A 96 10.81 -8.60 2.21
N VAL A 97 11.11 -7.42 1.67
CA VAL A 97 12.02 -6.45 2.30
C VAL A 97 11.37 -5.08 2.43
N GLU A 98 11.79 -4.33 3.45
CA GLU A 98 11.41 -2.94 3.58
C GLU A 98 12.09 -2.07 2.51
N ARG A 99 11.50 -0.92 2.21
CA ARG A 99 12.03 0.04 1.21
C ARG A 99 13.47 0.46 1.50
N GLN A 100 13.84 0.55 2.78
CA GLN A 100 15.20 0.92 3.20
C GLN A 100 16.23 -0.12 2.74
N ALA A 101 16.00 -1.39 3.05
CA ALA A 101 16.86 -2.49 2.62
C ALA A 101 17.01 -2.55 1.09
N LEU A 102 15.92 -2.31 0.34
CA LEU A 102 15.98 -2.27 -1.12
C LEU A 102 16.82 -1.09 -1.64
N ASN A 103 16.69 0.10 -1.03
CA ASN A 103 17.48 1.26 -1.41
C ASN A 103 18.97 1.07 -1.09
N GLU A 104 19.28 0.50 0.08
CA GLU A 104 20.65 0.20 0.50
C GLU A 104 21.35 -0.77 -0.46
N ALA A 105 20.67 -1.85 -0.85
CA ALA A 105 21.19 -2.80 -1.83
C ALA A 105 21.50 -2.12 -3.17
N ARG A 106 20.59 -1.28 -3.67
CA ARG A 106 20.77 -0.56 -4.95
C ARG A 106 21.93 0.44 -4.92
N GLU A 107 22.12 1.16 -3.81
CA GLU A 107 23.28 2.07 -3.71
C GLU A 107 24.59 1.28 -3.56
N GLY A 108 24.59 0.11 -2.94
CA GLY A 108 25.75 -0.79 -2.92
C GLY A 108 26.19 -1.24 -4.32
N GLU A 109 25.24 -1.58 -5.19
CA GLU A 109 25.52 -2.01 -6.58
C GLU A 109 26.11 -0.91 -7.46
N LYS A 110 25.79 0.36 -7.22
CA LYS A 110 26.38 1.50 -7.95
C LYS A 110 27.85 1.75 -7.61
N ASN A 111 28.32 1.21 -6.50
CA ASN A 111 29.69 1.36 -6.01
C ASN A 111 30.58 0.14 -6.36
N LEU A 112 30.07 -0.79 -7.19
CA LEU A 112 30.80 -1.89 -7.83
C LEU A 112 31.15 -1.53 -9.28
#